data_AF-A0A915DL65-F1
#
_entry.id   AF-A0A915DL65-F1
#
_cell.length_a   1.000
_cell.length_b   1.000
_cell.length_c   1.000
_cell.angle_alpha   90.00
_cell.angle_beta   90.00
_cell.angle_gamma   90.00
#
_symmetry.space_group_name_H-M   'P 1'
#
loop_
_entity.id
_entity.type
_entity.pdbx_description
1 polymer ?
#
loop_
_entity_poly.entity_id
_entity_poly.type
_entity_poly.pdbx_seq_one_letter_code
_entity_poly.pdbx_strand_id
1 'polypeptide(L)'
;MSESSVAIFITSITDVFSFAIGCWTDILAVRGFCMMTSACMLFTFIYQITFFAALMVVSAETQMKNRNACLPCLPAADFYADNVSDSNKAVLKNRTSVKNNYSSVTVVPPPKDVYSAMQVGSPKSSSDGSSSPSTSTSNSSSEYNLASKSRGVMGQFFRDYYVDFILDWRVKVCVLLIFLTYIGLSIWGIATMKQGLDYEKLLLKTDPLVRTLAVEIDLFHGGDQIEVALVNAPNMMLPENRAQIERIVQEFEAIEYCIGRKATQIWTREYEKYANQTGSFLKNDHYSWVRGVYDWSHLFAFYKLWAQTLCGPMNLPQTHGDSQ
;
A
#
# COMPACT_ATOMS: atom_id res chain seq x y z
N MET A 1 -2.25 -18.67 -24.12
CA MET A 1 -1.55 -17.84 -23.11
C MET A 1 -1.49 -16.37 -23.53
N SER A 2 -1.20 -16.04 -24.80
CA SER A 2 -0.99 -14.65 -25.26
C SER A 2 -2.08 -13.66 -24.85
N GLU A 3 -3.37 -13.98 -25.03
CA GLU A 3 -4.46 -13.06 -24.69
C GLU A 3 -4.61 -12.81 -23.18
N SER A 4 -4.55 -13.87 -22.36
CA SER A 4 -4.71 -13.76 -20.90
C SER A 4 -3.46 -13.23 -20.20
N SER A 5 -2.27 -13.45 -20.77
CA SER A 5 -0.99 -13.01 -20.20
C SER A 5 -0.87 -11.49 -20.17
N VAL A 6 -1.47 -10.78 -21.13
CA VAL A 6 -1.40 -9.31 -21.20
C VAL A 6 -2.17 -8.67 -20.04
N ALA A 7 -3.36 -9.18 -19.72
CA ALA A 7 -4.15 -8.67 -18.60
C ALA A 7 -3.46 -8.90 -17.24
N ILE A 8 -2.88 -10.09 -17.04
CA ILE A 8 -2.11 -10.42 -15.83
C ILE A 8 -0.90 -9.49 -15.71
N PHE A 9 -0.15 -9.30 -16.80
CA PHE A 9 1.00 -8.41 -16.83
C PHE A 9 0.64 -6.97 -16.45
N ILE A 10 -0.40 -6.39 -17.09
CA ILE A 10 -0.82 -5.01 -16.84
C ILE A 10 -1.26 -4.82 -15.38
N THR A 11 -1.97 -5.78 -14.82
CA THR A 11 -2.43 -5.70 -13.42
C THR A 11 -1.24 -5.79 -12.47
N SER A 12 -0.40 -6.82 -12.60
CA SER A 12 0.77 -7.01 -11.72
C SER A 12 1.76 -5.86 -11.79
N ILE A 13 2.02 -5.31 -12.99
CA ILE A 13 2.96 -4.20 -13.12
C ILE A 13 2.40 -2.91 -12.52
N THR A 14 1.10 -2.66 -12.68
CA THR A 14 0.44 -1.49 -12.09
C THR A 14 0.41 -1.59 -10.56
N ASP A 15 0.17 -2.78 -10.01
CA ASP A 15 0.21 -3.01 -8.55
C ASP A 15 1.63 -2.79 -8.00
N VAL A 16 2.65 -3.35 -8.65
CA VAL A 16 4.06 -3.15 -8.26
C VAL A 16 4.42 -1.67 -8.28
N PHE A 17 4.05 -0.92 -9.33
CA PHE A 17 4.31 0.52 -9.37
C PHE A 17 3.53 1.30 -8.31
N SER A 18 2.28 0.94 -8.06
CA SER A 18 1.44 1.61 -7.04
C SER A 18 2.06 1.47 -5.65
N PHE A 19 2.53 0.27 -5.29
CA PHE A 19 3.24 0.06 -4.02
C PHE A 19 4.64 0.67 -4.02
N ALA A 20 5.35 0.67 -5.14
CA ALA A 20 6.67 1.31 -5.24
C ALA A 20 6.61 2.82 -5.02
N ILE A 21 5.58 3.50 -5.56
CA ILE A 21 5.33 4.93 -5.30
C ILE A 21 5.00 5.15 -3.81
N GLY A 22 4.28 4.22 -3.19
CA GLY A 22 4.00 4.20 -1.74
C GLY A 22 5.25 4.16 -0.86
N CYS A 23 6.41 3.74 -1.37
CA CYS A 23 7.68 3.75 -0.63
C CYS A 23 8.28 5.16 -0.45
N TRP A 24 7.77 6.16 -1.17
CA TRP A 24 8.23 7.55 -1.07
C TRP A 24 7.70 8.29 0.18
N THR A 25 6.76 7.71 0.93
CA THR A 25 6.21 8.34 2.14
C THR A 25 7.29 8.52 3.23
N ASP A 26 7.19 9.54 4.08
CA ASP A 26 8.16 9.75 5.18
C ASP A 26 7.98 8.78 6.36
N ILE A 27 6.82 8.12 6.47
CA ILE A 27 6.49 7.22 7.59
C ILE A 27 7.18 5.86 7.41
N LEU A 28 8.18 5.57 8.25
CA LEU A 28 9.02 4.35 8.14
C LEU A 28 8.20 3.04 8.09
N ALA A 29 7.14 2.93 8.90
CA ALA A 29 6.28 1.74 8.93
C ALA A 29 5.59 1.48 7.57
N VAL A 30 5.08 2.54 6.94
CA VAL A 30 4.40 2.44 5.64
C VAL A 30 5.40 2.12 4.53
N ARG A 31 6.59 2.73 4.57
CA ARG A 31 7.67 2.42 3.62
C ARG A 31 8.08 0.95 3.66
N GLY A 32 8.28 0.40 4.86
CA GLY A 32 8.65 -1.00 5.04
C GLY A 32 7.57 -1.95 4.51
N PHE A 33 6.29 -1.66 4.83
CA PHE A 33 5.15 -2.43 4.33
C PHE A 33 5.03 -2.40 2.80
N CYS A 34 5.14 -1.22 2.19
CA CYS A 34 5.05 -1.04 0.74
C CYS A 34 6.21 -1.73 0.01
N MET A 35 7.43 -1.66 0.55
CA MET A 35 8.60 -2.30 -0.03
C MET A 35 8.48 -3.83 -0.04
N MET A 36 8.05 -4.43 1.09
CA MET A 36 7.83 -5.88 1.16
C MET A 36 6.73 -6.34 0.21
N THR A 37 5.62 -5.59 0.14
CA THR A 37 4.48 -5.92 -0.73
C THR A 37 4.87 -5.81 -2.20
N SER A 38 5.60 -4.77 -2.60
CA SER A 38 6.10 -4.61 -3.97
C SER A 38 7.02 -5.76 -4.38
N ALA A 39 7.93 -6.20 -3.50
CA ALA A 39 8.82 -7.32 -3.77
C ALA A 39 8.05 -8.66 -3.87
N CYS A 40 7.08 -8.87 -2.98
CA CYS A 40 6.20 -10.04 -3.00
C CYS A 40 5.39 -10.10 -4.31
N MET A 41 4.74 -9.01 -4.70
CA MET A 41 3.96 -8.93 -5.94
C MET A 41 4.82 -9.22 -7.17
N LEU A 42 6.04 -8.67 -7.23
CA LEU A 42 6.98 -8.96 -8.32
C LEU A 42 7.36 -10.45 -8.37
N PHE A 43 7.63 -11.07 -7.22
CA PHE A 43 7.94 -12.50 -7.16
C PHE A 43 6.74 -13.38 -7.56
N THR A 44 5.53 -13.04 -7.10
CA THR A 44 4.31 -13.77 -7.48
C THR A 44 4.05 -13.67 -8.99
N PHE A 45 4.31 -12.51 -9.60
CA PHE A 45 4.21 -12.33 -11.05
C PHE A 45 5.19 -13.25 -11.78
N ILE A 46 6.47 -13.27 -11.38
CA ILE A 46 7.48 -14.16 -11.98
C ILE A 46 7.07 -15.63 -11.84
N TYR A 47 6.58 -16.03 -10.67
CA TYR A 47 6.13 -17.40 -10.41
C TYR A 47 4.91 -17.78 -11.26
N GLN A 48 3.98 -16.84 -11.47
CA GLN A 48 2.78 -17.05 -12.28
C GLN A 48 3.11 -17.25 -13.77
N ILE A 49 4.05 -16.49 -14.32
CA ILE A 49 4.45 -16.62 -15.74
C ILE A 49 5.38 -17.80 -16.02
N THR A 50 6.19 -18.22 -15.05
CA THR A 50 7.16 -19.30 -15.24
C THR A 50 6.62 -20.64 -14.75
N PHE A 51 6.50 -20.78 -13.43
CA PHE A 51 6.19 -22.03 -12.76
C PHE A 51 4.73 -22.44 -12.98
N PHE A 52 3.78 -21.53 -12.73
CA PHE A 52 2.36 -21.84 -12.89
C PHE A 52 2.00 -22.12 -14.35
N ALA A 53 2.56 -21.35 -15.29
CA ALA A 53 2.37 -21.60 -16.72
C ALA A 53 2.89 -22.98 -17.15
N ALA A 54 4.07 -23.39 -16.66
CA ALA A 54 4.62 -24.72 -16.91
C ALA A 54 3.71 -25.83 -16.36
N LEU A 55 3.21 -25.68 -15.12
CA LEU A 55 2.26 -26.62 -14.54
C LEU A 55 0.94 -26.69 -15.32
N MET A 56 0.44 -25.56 -15.84
CA MET A 56 -0.75 -25.56 -16.69
C MET A 56 -0.55 -26.37 -17.98
N VAL A 57 0.64 -26.34 -18.59
CA VAL A 57 0.95 -27.16 -19.77
C VAL A 57 0.96 -28.66 -19.40
N VAL A 58 1.59 -29.03 -18.29
CA VAL A 58 1.59 -30.42 -17.79
C VAL A 58 0.17 -30.89 -17.45
N SER A 59 -0.65 -30.02 -16.85
CA SER A 59 -2.06 -30.31 -16.58
C SER A 59 -2.86 -30.50 -17.87
N ALA A 60 -2.63 -29.67 -18.89
CA ALA A 60 -3.27 -29.82 -20.20
C ALA A 60 -2.89 -31.15 -20.87
N GLU A 61 -1.62 -31.56 -20.79
CA GLU A 61 -1.20 -32.87 -21.31
C GLU A 61 -1.83 -34.05 -20.58
N THR A 62 -1.98 -33.97 -19.26
CA THR A 62 -2.60 -35.04 -18.45
C THR A 62 -4.11 -35.14 -18.72
N GLN A 63 -4.78 -34.01 -18.93
CA GLN A 63 -6.18 -33.96 -19.36
C GLN A 63 -6.36 -34.59 -20.75
N MET A 64 -5.50 -34.26 -21.72
CA MET A 64 -5.56 -34.87 -23.06
C MET A 64 -5.29 -36.39 -23.06
N LYS A 65 -4.64 -36.91 -22.01
CA LYS A 65 -4.38 -38.35 -21.81
C LYS A 65 -5.48 -39.03 -20.98
N ASN A 66 -6.60 -38.36 -20.68
CA ASN A 66 -7.69 -38.84 -19.80
C ASN A 66 -7.19 -39.38 -18.44
N ARG A 67 -6.27 -38.66 -17.80
CA ARG A 67 -5.72 -39.01 -16.49
C ARG A 67 -6.21 -38.04 -15.42
N ASN A 68 -6.29 -38.51 -14.19
CA ASN A 68 -6.76 -37.70 -13.06
C ASN A 68 -5.85 -36.48 -12.85
N ALA A 69 -6.48 -35.31 -12.68
CA ALA A 69 -5.79 -34.03 -12.50
C ALA A 69 -4.97 -33.95 -11.20
N CYS A 70 -5.39 -34.65 -10.15
CA CYS A 70 -4.70 -34.67 -8.85
C CYS A 70 -3.64 -35.80 -8.75
N LEU A 71 -3.83 -36.89 -9.48
CA LEU A 71 -2.96 -38.06 -9.49
C LEU A 71 -2.74 -38.50 -10.94
N PRO A 72 -1.65 -38.04 -11.60
CA PRO A 72 -1.37 -38.30 -13.02
C PRO A 72 -1.23 -39.80 -13.39
N CYS A 73 -1.18 -40.66 -12.38
CA CYS A 73 -1.02 -42.11 -12.50
C CYS A 73 -2.35 -42.87 -12.57
N LEU A 74 -3.47 -42.24 -12.22
CA LEU A 74 -4.79 -42.89 -12.24
C LEU A 74 -5.59 -42.45 -13.48
N PRO A 75 -6.32 -43.37 -14.14
CA PRO A 75 -7.24 -42.99 -15.21
C PRO A 75 -8.34 -42.08 -14.63
N ALA A 76 -8.70 -41.04 -15.38
CA ALA A 76 -9.85 -40.20 -15.03
C ALA A 76 -11.14 -40.93 -15.41
N ALA A 77 -12.11 -40.94 -14.50
CA ALA A 77 -13.47 -41.35 -14.80
C ALA A 77 -14.25 -40.12 -15.27
N ASP A 78 -14.66 -40.12 -16.54
CA ASP A 78 -15.44 -39.04 -17.13
C ASP A 78 -16.93 -39.17 -16.75
N PHE A 79 -17.32 -38.62 -15.60
CA PHE A 79 -18.73 -38.62 -15.15
C PHE A 79 -19.70 -37.97 -16.17
N TYR A 80 -19.22 -37.09 -17.05
CA TYR A 80 -20.05 -36.49 -18.11
C TYR A 80 -20.20 -37.39 -19.35
N ALA A 81 -19.22 -38.24 -19.66
CA ALA A 81 -19.33 -39.18 -20.78
C ALA A 81 -20.31 -40.33 -20.46
N ASP A 82 -20.40 -40.75 -19.20
CA ASP A 82 -21.33 -41.79 -18.76
C ASP A 82 -22.81 -41.36 -18.85
N ASN A 83 -23.13 -40.09 -18.54
CA ASN A 83 -24.50 -39.59 -18.67
C ASN A 83 -24.98 -39.52 -20.14
N VAL A 84 -24.07 -39.27 -21.09
CA VAL A 84 -24.37 -39.29 -22.54
C VAL A 84 -24.47 -40.72 -23.07
N SER A 85 -23.66 -41.65 -22.54
CA SER A 85 -23.70 -43.05 -22.95
C SER A 85 -24.96 -43.78 -22.44
N ASP A 86 -25.46 -43.47 -21.24
CA ASP A 86 -26.73 -43.99 -20.73
C ASP A 86 -27.95 -43.39 -21.43
N SER A 87 -27.92 -42.10 -21.78
CA SER A 87 -28.96 -41.47 -22.61
C SER A 87 -29.02 -42.11 -24.00
N ASN A 88 -27.87 -42.40 -24.61
CA ASN A 88 -27.80 -43.08 -25.90
C ASN A 88 -28.17 -44.58 -25.82
N LYS A 89 -27.90 -45.28 -24.72
CA LYS A 89 -28.41 -46.65 -24.48
C LYS A 89 -29.93 -46.69 -24.33
N ALA A 90 -30.52 -45.69 -23.67
CA ALA A 90 -31.98 -45.56 -23.58
C ALA A 90 -32.62 -45.30 -24.95
N VAL A 91 -31.96 -44.50 -25.81
CA VAL A 91 -32.39 -44.25 -27.20
C VAL A 91 -32.19 -45.48 -28.09
N LEU A 92 -31.12 -46.27 -27.91
CA LEU A 92 -30.86 -47.50 -28.68
C LEU A 92 -31.83 -48.63 -28.32
N LYS A 93 -32.31 -48.69 -27.07
CA LYS A 93 -33.32 -49.67 -26.63
C LYS A 93 -34.69 -49.45 -27.29
N ASN A 94 -35.00 -48.23 -27.70
CA ASN A 94 -36.19 -47.92 -28.50
C ASN A 94 -36.03 -48.21 -30.00
N ARG A 95 -34.84 -48.63 -30.45
CA ARG A 95 -34.52 -48.94 -31.86
C ARG A 95 -34.27 -50.42 -32.14
N THR A 96 -34.65 -51.33 -31.23
CA THR A 96 -34.74 -52.76 -31.56
C THR A 96 -35.96 -53.05 -32.44
N SER A 97 -35.87 -52.63 -33.70
CA SER A 97 -36.51 -53.28 -34.84
C SER A 97 -35.88 -52.83 -36.16
N VAL A 98 -34.55 -52.89 -36.32
CA VAL A 98 -33.89 -53.12 -37.62
C VAL A 98 -32.51 -53.72 -37.35
N LYS A 99 -32.22 -54.88 -37.96
CA LYS A 99 -30.95 -55.61 -37.89
C LYS A 99 -29.89 -55.03 -38.84
N ASN A 100 -28.63 -55.18 -38.39
CA ASN A 100 -27.38 -55.41 -39.14
C ASN A 100 -26.74 -54.27 -39.97
N ASN A 101 -25.60 -53.73 -39.49
CA ASN A 101 -24.26 -54.16 -39.92
C ASN A 101 -23.16 -53.39 -39.16
N TYR A 102 -22.21 -54.14 -38.61
CA TYR A 102 -21.11 -53.68 -37.76
C TYR A 102 -19.91 -53.28 -38.64
N SER A 103 -19.39 -52.07 -38.47
CA SER A 103 -18.03 -51.70 -38.87
C SER A 103 -17.51 -50.65 -37.89
N SER A 104 -16.42 -51.01 -37.24
CA SER A 104 -15.69 -50.25 -36.22
C SER A 104 -15.26 -48.87 -36.72
N VAL A 105 -15.68 -47.80 -36.02
CA VAL A 105 -15.13 -46.46 -36.23
C VAL A 105 -13.92 -46.30 -35.31
N THR A 106 -12.74 -46.42 -35.90
CA THR A 106 -11.47 -46.05 -35.31
C THR A 106 -11.40 -44.53 -35.20
N VAL A 107 -11.28 -44.01 -33.98
CA VAL A 107 -10.98 -42.59 -33.75
C VAL A 107 -9.52 -42.35 -34.16
N VAL A 108 -9.34 -41.61 -35.25
CA VAL A 108 -8.02 -41.21 -35.77
C VAL A 108 -7.44 -40.10 -34.89
N PRO A 109 -6.19 -40.21 -34.40
CA PRO A 109 -5.53 -39.12 -33.68
C PRO A 109 -5.13 -37.96 -34.63
N PRO A 110 -5.04 -36.71 -34.15
CA PRO A 110 -4.76 -35.56 -35.01
C PRO A 110 -3.33 -35.64 -35.60
N PRO A 111 -3.12 -35.12 -36.83
CA PRO A 111 -1.86 -35.25 -37.54
C PRO A 111 -0.75 -34.44 -36.86
N LYS A 112 0.43 -35.07 -36.78
CA LYS A 112 1.66 -34.53 -36.21
C LYS A 112 2.44 -33.72 -37.26
N ASP A 113 1.94 -32.60 -37.75
CA ASP A 113 2.72 -31.74 -38.67
C ASP A 113 2.32 -30.26 -38.54
N VAL A 114 2.63 -29.63 -37.40
CA VAL A 114 2.69 -28.15 -37.31
C VAL A 114 3.88 -27.73 -36.44
N TYR A 115 5.08 -28.14 -36.87
CA TYR A 115 6.33 -27.52 -36.43
C TYR A 115 7.28 -27.40 -37.62
N SER A 116 7.10 -26.36 -38.44
CA SER A 116 8.21 -25.68 -39.12
C SER A 116 7.73 -24.47 -39.92
N ALA A 117 8.64 -23.49 -39.99
CA ALA A 117 8.60 -22.25 -40.78
C ALA A 117 7.91 -21.02 -40.14
N MET A 118 8.58 -20.49 -39.11
CA MET A 118 8.68 -19.05 -38.89
C MET A 118 10.01 -18.60 -39.53
N GLN A 119 9.97 -17.86 -40.65
CA GLN A 119 11.10 -17.03 -41.08
C GLN A 119 10.60 -15.69 -41.62
N VAL A 120 11.21 -14.64 -41.07
CA VAL A 120 11.11 -13.23 -41.45
C VAL A 120 12.28 -12.91 -42.39
N GLY A 121 12.06 -12.16 -43.48
CA GLY A 121 13.12 -11.59 -44.31
C GLY A 121 12.63 -11.00 -45.65
N SER A 122 12.70 -9.67 -45.78
CA SER A 122 12.30 -8.82 -46.93
C SER A 122 13.24 -8.93 -48.17
N PRO A 123 13.15 -8.03 -49.19
CA PRO A 123 12.20 -7.97 -50.32
C PRO A 123 12.90 -8.19 -51.69
N LYS A 124 12.17 -8.55 -52.76
CA LYS A 124 12.53 -8.18 -54.15
C LYS A 124 11.44 -8.47 -55.21
N SER A 125 11.34 -7.49 -56.10
CA SER A 125 10.65 -7.32 -57.38
C SER A 125 10.44 -8.55 -58.29
N SER A 126 9.27 -8.64 -58.93
CA SER A 126 9.12 -8.67 -60.41
C SER A 126 7.63 -8.71 -60.83
N SER A 127 7.39 -8.16 -62.01
CA SER A 127 6.16 -7.97 -62.80
C SER A 127 5.42 -9.29 -63.12
N ASP A 128 4.12 -9.35 -63.43
CA ASP A 128 3.41 -8.77 -64.60
C ASP A 128 1.88 -8.92 -64.43
N GLY A 129 1.10 -8.12 -65.18
CA GLY A 129 -0.32 -7.86 -64.92
C GLY A 129 -1.39 -8.46 -65.84
N SER A 130 -2.59 -7.88 -65.69
CA SER A 130 -3.87 -8.05 -66.43
C SER A 130 -4.59 -9.40 -66.21
N SER A 131 -5.90 -9.50 -65.96
CA SER A 131 -7.08 -8.72 -66.38
C SER A 131 -8.31 -9.06 -65.50
N SER A 132 -9.23 -8.11 -65.34
CA SER A 132 -10.63 -8.27 -64.81
C SER A 132 -11.59 -8.62 -65.98
N PRO A 133 -12.92 -8.96 -65.84
CA PRO A 133 -13.83 -8.54 -64.75
C PRO A 133 -15.01 -9.49 -64.36
N SER A 134 -15.79 -9.02 -63.36
CA SER A 134 -17.22 -9.34 -63.08
C SER A 134 -17.44 -10.65 -62.26
N THR A 135 -18.35 -10.82 -61.30
CA THR A 135 -19.54 -10.11 -60.79
C THR A 135 -19.87 -10.70 -59.41
N SER A 136 -20.33 -9.84 -58.47
CA SER A 136 -21.03 -10.08 -57.18
C SER A 136 -21.04 -11.48 -56.54
N THR A 137 -20.76 -11.55 -55.22
CA THR A 137 -21.68 -12.10 -54.18
C THR A 137 -21.02 -12.05 -52.78
N SER A 138 -21.70 -11.39 -51.84
CA SER A 138 -21.59 -11.43 -50.37
C SER A 138 -20.21 -11.69 -49.73
N ASN A 139 -19.66 -10.68 -49.06
CA ASN A 139 -18.68 -10.86 -47.98
C ASN A 139 -19.31 -11.68 -46.85
N SER A 140 -19.13 -13.00 -46.90
CA SER A 140 -19.26 -13.85 -45.72
C SER A 140 -18.07 -13.53 -44.82
N SER A 141 -18.31 -12.72 -43.80
CA SER A 141 -17.49 -12.67 -42.60
C SER A 141 -17.19 -14.10 -42.17
N SER A 142 -15.92 -14.50 -42.25
CA SER A 142 -15.45 -15.80 -41.80
C SER A 142 -15.84 -15.97 -40.33
N GLU A 143 -16.95 -16.66 -40.13
CA GLU A 143 -17.51 -17.03 -38.86
C GLU A 143 -16.53 -18.00 -38.20
N TYR A 144 -15.71 -17.45 -37.30
CA TYR A 144 -14.87 -18.24 -36.40
C TYR A 144 -15.82 -19.03 -35.49
N ASN A 145 -16.19 -20.22 -35.95
CA ASN A 145 -16.86 -21.22 -35.14
C ASN A 145 -15.85 -21.75 -34.12
N LEU A 146 -15.64 -20.96 -33.06
CA LEU A 146 -14.97 -21.40 -31.85
C LEU A 146 -15.91 -22.45 -31.22
N ALA A 147 -15.69 -23.71 -31.61
CA ALA A 147 -16.40 -24.88 -31.09
C ALA A 147 -16.67 -24.67 -29.60
N SER A 148 -17.96 -24.70 -29.25
CA SER A 148 -18.52 -24.31 -27.95
C SER A 148 -17.66 -24.83 -26.80
N LYS A 149 -16.73 -23.98 -26.33
CA LYS A 149 -15.96 -24.21 -25.12
C LYS A 149 -17.00 -24.48 -24.04
N SER A 150 -16.94 -25.64 -23.39
CA SER A 150 -17.82 -25.99 -22.27
C SER A 150 -17.70 -24.89 -21.21
N ARG A 151 -18.59 -23.90 -21.29
CA ARG A 151 -18.70 -22.83 -20.31
C ARG A 151 -19.51 -23.44 -19.18
N GLY A 152 -18.87 -23.60 -18.02
CA GLY A 152 -19.57 -24.08 -16.83
C GLY A 152 -20.81 -23.24 -16.55
N VAL A 153 -21.70 -23.75 -15.70
CA VAL A 153 -23.02 -23.16 -15.38
C VAL A 153 -22.95 -21.63 -15.14
N MET A 154 -21.91 -21.16 -14.45
CA MET A 154 -21.69 -19.73 -14.19
C MET A 154 -21.47 -18.89 -15.46
N GLY A 155 -20.75 -19.42 -16.45
CA GLY A 155 -20.48 -18.71 -17.70
C GLY A 155 -21.70 -18.59 -18.60
N GLN A 156 -22.65 -19.51 -18.49
CA GLN A 156 -23.94 -19.44 -19.19
C GLN A 156 -24.85 -18.40 -18.52
N PHE A 157 -24.93 -18.40 -17.19
CA PHE A 157 -25.68 -17.37 -16.43
C PHE A 157 -25.22 -15.94 -16.75
N PHE A 158 -23.90 -15.70 -16.78
CA PHE A 158 -23.38 -14.37 -17.09
C PHE A 158 -23.79 -13.89 -18.48
N ARG A 159 -23.72 -14.78 -19.47
CA ARG A 159 -24.01 -14.42 -20.85
C ARG A 159 -25.50 -14.22 -21.11
N ASP A 160 -26.33 -15.13 -20.61
CA ASP A 160 -27.73 -15.21 -21.05
C ASP A 160 -28.68 -14.42 -20.14
N TYR A 161 -28.25 -14.02 -18.94
CA TYR A 161 -29.09 -13.24 -18.01
C TYR A 161 -28.43 -11.94 -17.56
N TYR A 162 -27.18 -11.99 -17.07
CA TYR A 162 -26.53 -10.81 -16.49
C TYR A 162 -26.15 -9.74 -17.52
N VAL A 163 -25.59 -10.15 -18.67
CA VAL A 163 -25.19 -9.21 -19.73
C VAL A 163 -26.40 -8.47 -20.28
N ASP A 164 -27.47 -9.19 -20.63
CA ASP A 164 -28.68 -8.57 -21.18
C ASP A 164 -29.33 -7.61 -20.16
N PHE A 165 -29.35 -7.97 -18.87
CA PHE A 165 -29.85 -7.10 -17.81
C PHE A 165 -29.04 -5.81 -17.64
N ILE A 166 -27.71 -5.85 -17.69
CA ILE A 166 -26.87 -4.64 -17.51
C ILE A 166 -26.81 -3.77 -18.77
N LEU A 167 -26.93 -4.38 -19.96
CA LEU A 167 -26.84 -3.64 -21.22
C LEU A 167 -28.08 -2.78 -21.49
N ASP A 168 -29.22 -3.12 -20.87
CA ASP A 168 -30.44 -2.34 -20.93
C ASP A 168 -30.21 -0.88 -20.51
N TRP A 169 -30.63 0.05 -21.37
CA TRP A 169 -30.45 1.50 -21.16
C TRP A 169 -31.06 1.99 -19.84
N ARG A 170 -32.21 1.43 -19.44
CA ARG A 170 -32.88 1.78 -18.17
C ARG A 170 -32.02 1.38 -16.97
N VAL A 171 -31.46 0.18 -16.99
CA VAL A 171 -30.60 -0.34 -15.92
C VAL A 171 -29.29 0.45 -15.87
N LYS A 172 -28.71 0.78 -17.03
CA LYS A 172 -27.52 1.63 -17.12
C LYS A 172 -27.72 3.01 -16.46
N VAL A 173 -28.85 3.66 -16.70
CA VAL A 173 -29.19 4.94 -16.05
C VAL A 173 -29.36 4.77 -14.54
N CYS A 174 -30.07 3.71 -14.09
CA CYS A 174 -30.22 3.43 -12.66
C CYS A 174 -28.87 3.18 -11.97
N VAL A 175 -28.00 2.37 -12.56
CA VAL A 175 -26.66 2.08 -12.03
C VAL A 175 -25.82 3.35 -11.96
N LEU A 176 -25.89 4.22 -12.97
CA LEU A 176 -25.21 5.51 -12.97
C LEU A 176 -25.70 6.40 -11.82
N LEU A 177 -27.01 6.49 -11.60
CA LEU A 177 -27.57 7.26 -10.49
C LEU A 177 -27.11 6.73 -9.12
N ILE A 178 -27.14 5.41 -8.92
CA ILE A 178 -26.66 4.77 -7.68
C ILE A 178 -25.18 5.09 -7.48
N PHE A 179 -24.36 4.97 -8.53
CA PHE A 179 -22.93 5.27 -8.45
C PHE A 179 -22.64 6.75 -8.12
N LEU A 180 -23.41 7.68 -8.70
CA LEU A 180 -23.30 9.10 -8.37
C LEU A 180 -23.68 9.40 -6.93
N THR A 181 -24.75 8.77 -6.40
CA THR A 181 -25.11 8.91 -4.98
C THR A 181 -24.04 8.33 -4.06
N TYR A 182 -23.46 7.18 -4.43
CA TYR A 182 -22.35 6.58 -3.70
C TYR A 182 -21.12 7.49 -3.67
N ILE A 183 -20.76 8.11 -4.80
CA ILE A 183 -19.65 9.08 -4.84
C ILE A 183 -19.96 10.28 -3.95
N GLY A 184 -21.18 10.83 -4.02
CA GLY A 184 -21.59 11.97 -3.20
C GLY A 184 -21.48 11.68 -1.69
N LEU A 185 -21.98 10.53 -1.25
CA LEU A 185 -21.85 10.08 0.14
C LEU A 185 -20.39 9.82 0.53
N SER A 186 -19.59 9.27 -0.37
CA SER A 186 -18.17 9.02 -0.13
C SER A 186 -17.40 10.33 0.08
N ILE A 187 -17.65 11.35 -0.75
CA ILE A 187 -17.02 12.68 -0.62
C ILE A 187 -17.44 13.33 0.70
N TRP A 188 -18.73 13.25 1.05
CA TRP A 188 -19.23 13.75 2.34
C TRP A 188 -18.58 13.03 3.53
N GLY A 189 -18.40 11.72 3.43
CA GLY A 189 -17.71 10.90 4.43
C GLY A 189 -16.24 11.29 4.59
N ILE A 190 -15.52 11.51 3.49
CA ILE A 190 -14.12 11.96 3.52
C ILE A 190 -14.01 13.36 4.15
N ALA A 191 -14.91 14.29 3.82
CA ALA A 191 -14.89 15.64 4.38
C ALA A 191 -15.17 15.69 5.90
N THR A 192 -15.92 14.70 6.41
CA THR A 192 -16.30 14.61 7.83
C THR A 192 -15.31 13.75 8.65
N MET A 193 -14.40 13.05 7.99
CA MET A 193 -13.47 12.14 8.65
C MET A 193 -12.44 12.91 9.49
N LYS A 194 -12.49 12.73 10.81
CA LYS A 194 -11.48 13.30 11.72
C LYS A 194 -10.16 12.54 11.59
N GLN A 195 -9.07 13.29 11.44
CA GLN A 195 -7.73 12.71 11.39
C GLN A 195 -7.24 12.48 12.82
N GLY A 196 -6.84 11.25 13.12
CA GLY A 196 -6.31 10.89 14.44
C GLY A 196 -6.21 9.38 14.60
N LEU A 197 -5.25 8.96 15.42
CA LEU A 197 -5.15 7.59 15.88
C LEU A 197 -5.48 7.58 17.37
N ASP A 198 -6.65 7.06 17.71
CA ASP A 198 -7.00 6.89 19.13
C ASP A 198 -6.13 5.76 19.70
N TYR A 199 -5.24 6.07 20.65
CA TYR A 199 -4.35 5.09 21.28
C TYR A 199 -5.11 3.93 21.91
N GLU A 200 -6.32 4.18 22.41
CA GLU A 200 -7.22 3.15 22.95
C GLU A 200 -7.57 2.04 21.94
N LYS A 201 -7.52 2.32 20.63
CA LYS A 201 -7.81 1.35 19.57
C LYS A 201 -6.61 0.48 19.22
N LEU A 202 -5.39 0.91 19.55
CA LEU A 202 -4.18 0.12 19.40
C LEU A 202 -4.00 -0.86 20.55
N LEU A 203 -4.52 -0.51 21.73
CA LEU A 203 -4.41 -1.31 22.93
C LEU A 203 -5.49 -2.39 22.99
N LEU A 204 -5.14 -3.51 23.60
CA LEU A 204 -6.10 -4.56 23.88
C LEU A 204 -7.08 -4.06 24.93
N LYS A 205 -8.39 -4.12 24.65
CA LYS A 205 -9.44 -3.60 25.55
C LYS A 205 -9.43 -4.21 26.96
N THR A 206 -8.85 -5.39 27.13
CA THR A 206 -8.76 -6.09 28.43
C THR A 206 -7.53 -5.69 29.24
N ASP A 207 -6.59 -4.94 28.65
CA ASP A 207 -5.36 -4.52 29.33
C ASP A 207 -5.68 -3.45 30.40
N PRO A 208 -5.22 -3.63 31.66
CA PRO A 208 -5.31 -2.60 32.70
C PRO A 208 -4.81 -1.21 32.27
N LEU A 209 -3.85 -1.13 31.34
CA LEU A 209 -3.31 0.13 30.84
C LEU A 209 -4.35 1.03 30.16
N VAL A 210 -5.34 0.44 29.49
CA VAL A 210 -6.43 1.22 28.85
C VAL A 210 -7.21 1.99 29.90
N ARG A 211 -7.49 1.35 31.04
CA ARG A 211 -8.22 1.98 32.14
C ARG A 211 -7.38 3.07 32.81
N THR A 212 -6.08 2.85 33.02
CA THR A 212 -5.22 3.85 33.65
C THR A 212 -5.09 5.10 32.79
N LEU A 213 -4.91 4.94 31.47
CA LEU A 213 -4.83 6.06 30.53
C LEU A 213 -6.15 6.84 30.45
N ALA A 214 -7.28 6.13 30.39
CA ALA A 214 -8.59 6.78 30.39
C ALA A 214 -8.83 7.61 31.66
N VAL A 215 -8.46 7.08 32.83
CA VAL A 215 -8.55 7.81 34.11
C VAL A 215 -7.54 8.96 34.16
N GLU A 216 -6.34 8.79 33.61
CA GLU A 216 -5.34 9.84 33.53
C GLU A 216 -5.82 11.02 32.68
N ILE A 217 -6.39 10.76 31.50
CA ILE A 217 -6.96 11.80 30.62
C ILE A 217 -8.14 12.52 31.30
N ASP A 218 -8.99 11.79 32.03
CA ASP A 218 -10.16 12.35 32.72
C ASP A 218 -9.79 13.15 33.97
N LEU A 219 -8.73 12.74 34.69
CA LEU A 219 -8.30 13.41 35.93
C LEU A 219 -7.33 14.56 35.66
N PHE A 220 -6.40 14.39 34.72
CA PHE A 220 -5.34 15.34 34.40
C PHE A 220 -5.63 16.06 33.08
N HIS A 221 -6.39 17.14 33.18
CA HIS A 221 -6.64 18.06 32.06
C HIS A 221 -5.42 18.94 31.71
N GLY A 222 -4.31 18.80 32.45
CA GLY A 222 -3.08 19.51 32.16
C GLY A 222 -2.35 18.82 31.02
N GLY A 223 -2.15 19.53 29.91
CA GLY A 223 -1.39 19.01 28.77
C GLY A 223 0.06 18.66 29.15
N ASP A 224 0.72 17.91 28.28
CA ASP A 224 2.10 17.50 28.47
C ASP A 224 3.06 18.70 28.59
N GLN A 225 4.09 18.53 29.40
CA GLN A 225 5.15 19.53 29.53
C GLN A 225 5.98 19.57 28.23
N ILE A 226 6.05 20.76 27.63
CA ILE A 226 6.87 21.01 26.44
C ILE A 226 8.18 21.64 26.88
N GLU A 227 9.31 21.04 26.47
CA GLU A 227 10.64 21.62 26.63
C GLU A 227 11.09 22.27 25.32
N VAL A 228 11.37 23.57 25.37
CA VAL A 228 11.84 24.34 24.22
C VAL A 228 13.32 24.67 24.40
N ALA A 229 14.17 24.08 23.56
CA ALA A 229 15.60 24.35 23.53
C ALA A 229 15.96 25.33 22.41
N LEU A 230 16.71 26.39 22.75
CA LEU A 230 17.26 27.32 21.78
C LEU A 230 18.61 26.81 21.28
N VAL A 231 18.64 26.31 20.04
CA VAL A 231 19.86 25.71 19.43
C VAL A 231 21.00 26.73 19.34
N ASN A 232 20.70 27.95 18.89
CA ASN A 232 21.68 29.04 18.78
C ASN A 232 21.26 30.20 19.67
N ALA A 233 21.68 30.16 20.95
CA ALA A 233 21.35 31.21 21.90
C ALA A 233 22.17 32.48 21.62
N PRO A 234 21.53 33.68 21.57
CA PRO A 234 22.26 34.94 21.49
C PRO A 234 23.04 35.19 22.79
N ASN A 235 24.01 36.10 22.76
CA ASN A 235 24.79 36.44 23.93
C ASN A 235 23.89 37.01 25.06
N MET A 236 23.60 36.22 26.09
CA MET A 236 22.70 36.59 27.18
C MET A 236 23.33 37.56 28.20
N MET A 237 24.61 37.93 28.05
CA MET A 237 25.23 38.99 28.86
C MET A 237 24.56 40.34 28.60
N LEU A 238 24.10 40.57 27.36
CA LEU A 238 23.46 41.82 26.98
C LEU A 238 22.00 41.84 27.48
N PRO A 239 21.57 42.93 28.15
CA PRO A 239 20.19 43.04 28.64
C PRO A 239 19.16 43.05 27.50
N GLU A 240 19.52 43.58 26.33
CA GLU A 240 18.66 43.60 25.15
C GLU A 240 18.30 42.18 24.66
N ASN A 241 19.29 41.29 24.61
CA ASN A 241 19.08 39.90 24.21
C ASN A 241 18.24 39.14 25.24
N ARG A 242 18.43 39.42 26.55
CA ARG A 242 17.59 38.85 27.61
C ARG A 242 16.13 39.31 27.48
N ALA A 243 15.90 40.58 27.20
CA ALA A 243 14.57 41.12 26.95
C ALA A 243 13.93 40.53 25.69
N GLN A 244 14.73 40.16 24.68
CA GLN A 244 14.23 39.45 23.50
C GLN A 244 13.79 38.02 23.82
N ILE A 245 14.59 37.27 24.59
CA ILE A 245 14.22 35.92 25.04
C ILE A 245 12.95 35.97 25.90
N GLU A 246 12.85 36.94 26.82
CA GLU A 246 11.68 37.13 27.66
C GLU A 246 10.42 37.47 26.82
N ARG A 247 10.54 38.25 25.74
CA ARG A 247 9.43 38.49 24.80
C ARG A 247 8.96 37.21 24.11
N ILE A 248 9.89 36.37 23.64
CA ILE A 248 9.56 35.08 23.02
C ILE A 248 8.80 34.20 24.02
N VAL A 249 9.25 34.16 25.28
CA VAL A 249 8.59 33.38 26.34
C VAL A 249 7.20 33.92 26.63
N GLN A 250 7.01 35.25 26.64
CA GLN A 250 5.70 35.88 26.80
C GLN A 250 4.77 35.57 25.64
N GLU A 251 5.28 35.51 24.41
CA GLU A 251 4.50 35.08 23.24
C GLU A 251 4.02 33.63 23.39
N PHE A 252 4.89 32.72 23.85
CA PHE A 252 4.48 31.33 24.16
C PHE A 252 3.46 31.27 25.30
N GLU A 253 3.63 32.08 26.34
CA GLU A 253 2.69 32.16 27.47
C GLU A 253 1.31 32.69 27.07
N ALA A 254 1.22 33.48 26.00
CA ALA A 254 -0.02 34.06 25.50
C ALA A 254 -0.84 33.13 24.59
N ILE A 255 -0.31 31.96 24.21
CA ILE A 255 -1.01 30.98 23.38
C ILE A 255 -2.17 30.36 24.18
N GLU A 256 -3.34 30.21 23.54
CA GLU A 256 -4.60 29.75 24.16
C GLU A 256 -4.50 28.40 24.90
N TYR A 257 -3.64 27.50 24.41
CA TYR A 257 -3.47 26.16 24.98
C TYR A 257 -2.41 26.10 26.10
N CYS A 258 -1.80 27.22 26.47
CA CYS A 258 -0.82 27.29 27.54
C CYS A 258 -1.48 27.73 28.86
N ILE A 259 -1.03 27.16 29.98
CA ILE A 259 -1.47 27.54 31.33
C ILE A 259 -1.00 28.97 31.71
N GLY A 260 -0.07 29.53 30.93
CA GLY A 260 0.49 30.86 31.09
C GLY A 260 1.68 30.92 32.06
N ARG A 261 2.04 32.13 32.50
CA ARG A 261 3.27 32.45 33.25
C ARG A 261 3.51 31.62 34.52
N LYS A 262 2.47 31.07 35.14
CA LYS A 262 2.58 30.25 36.37
C LYS A 262 3.17 28.86 36.10
N ALA A 263 2.98 28.32 34.90
CA ALA A 263 3.48 26.99 34.52
C ALA A 263 4.83 27.07 33.80
N THR A 264 5.18 28.23 33.24
CA THR A 264 6.45 28.43 32.53
C THR A 264 7.63 28.45 33.48
N GLN A 265 8.53 27.49 33.29
CA GLN A 265 9.81 27.43 34.00
C GLN A 265 10.93 27.91 33.07
N ILE A 266 11.54 29.05 33.41
CA ILE A 266 12.70 29.57 32.69
C ILE A 266 13.79 29.98 33.69
N TRP A 267 15.01 29.55 33.43
CA TRP A 267 16.15 29.76 34.31
C TRP A 267 16.56 31.24 34.45
N THR A 268 16.37 32.06 33.40
CA THR A 268 16.76 33.48 33.42
C THR A 268 15.98 34.29 34.45
N ARG A 269 14.68 34.03 34.62
CA ARG A 269 13.83 34.69 35.63
C ARG A 269 14.24 34.30 37.06
N GLU A 270 14.61 33.04 37.28
CA GLU A 270 15.09 32.57 38.58
C GLU A 270 16.47 33.11 38.91
N TYR A 271 17.37 33.18 37.92
CA TYR A 271 18.67 33.81 38.07
C TYR A 271 18.55 35.31 38.41
N GLU A 272 17.63 36.04 37.76
CA GLU A 272 17.39 37.45 38.06
C GLU A 272 16.86 37.66 39.50
N LYS A 273 15.96 36.79 39.98
CA LYS A 273 15.51 36.80 41.38
C LYS A 273 16.68 36.58 42.34
N TYR A 274 17.54 35.60 42.05
CA TYR A 274 18.73 35.32 42.85
C TYR A 274 19.71 36.50 42.87
N ALA A 275 20.00 37.10 41.71
CA ALA A 275 20.89 38.24 41.59
C ALA A 275 20.37 39.45 42.39
N ASN A 276 19.05 39.71 42.32
CA ASN A 276 18.40 40.79 43.07
C ASN A 276 18.45 40.56 44.60
N GLN A 277 18.28 39.32 45.07
CA GLN A 277 18.30 38.99 46.50
C GLN A 277 19.71 39.01 47.11
N THR A 278 20.70 38.52 46.36
CA THR A 278 22.10 38.43 46.84
C THR A 278 22.89 39.72 46.64
N GLY A 279 22.33 40.69 45.90
CA GLY A 279 23.06 41.87 45.45
C GLY A 279 24.24 41.52 44.53
N SER A 280 24.26 40.30 43.97
CA SER A 280 25.38 39.80 43.20
C SER A 280 25.27 40.19 41.72
N PHE A 281 26.40 40.68 41.19
CA PHE A 281 26.83 40.65 39.78
C PHE A 281 25.82 40.94 38.65
N LEU A 282 24.88 41.87 38.85
CA LEU A 282 24.11 42.50 37.76
C LEU A 282 24.93 43.53 36.93
N LYS A 283 26.27 43.45 36.98
CA LYS A 283 27.12 44.23 36.07
C LYS A 283 27.11 43.52 34.73
N ASN A 284 26.89 44.27 33.63
CA ASN A 284 26.89 43.76 32.25
C ASN A 284 28.30 43.33 31.75
N ASP A 285 29.17 42.93 32.68
CA ASP A 285 30.54 42.51 32.44
C ASP A 285 30.57 40.98 32.27
N HIS A 286 31.34 40.51 31.29
CA HIS A 286 31.45 39.08 30.97
C HIS A 286 31.81 38.21 32.18
N TYR A 287 32.83 38.60 32.95
CA TYR A 287 33.32 37.84 34.09
C TYR A 287 32.30 37.75 35.23
N SER A 288 31.60 38.86 35.50
CA SER A 288 30.55 38.94 36.52
C SER A 288 29.36 38.06 36.16
N TRP A 289 28.94 38.09 34.89
CA TRP A 289 27.85 37.25 34.38
C TRP A 289 28.18 35.76 34.48
N VAL A 290 29.33 35.34 33.95
CA VAL A 290 29.72 33.92 33.94
C VAL A 290 29.85 33.37 35.36
N ARG A 291 30.51 34.12 36.26
CA ARG A 291 30.67 33.70 37.66
C ARG A 291 29.34 33.63 38.40
N GLY A 292 28.49 34.64 38.22
CA GLY A 292 27.17 34.67 38.87
C GLY A 292 26.28 33.52 38.41
N VAL A 293 26.22 33.24 37.11
CA VAL A 293 25.46 32.10 36.56
C VAL A 293 26.04 30.76 37.03
N TYR A 294 27.37 30.65 37.10
CA TYR A 294 28.06 29.46 37.61
C TYR A 294 27.71 29.18 39.08
N ASP A 295 27.87 30.17 39.95
CA ASP A 295 27.56 30.06 41.38
C ASP A 295 26.07 29.74 41.61
N TRP A 296 25.19 30.39 40.85
CA TRP A 296 23.75 30.10 40.86
C TRP A 296 23.46 28.64 40.44
N SER A 297 24.06 28.18 39.34
CA SER A 297 23.83 26.82 38.82
C SER A 297 24.24 25.73 39.81
N HIS A 298 25.25 25.99 40.64
CA HIS A 298 25.73 25.08 41.67
C HIS A 298 24.85 25.03 42.92
N LEU A 299 24.19 26.15 43.26
CA LEU A 299 23.30 26.24 44.43
C LEU A 299 21.96 25.53 44.20
N PHE A 300 21.46 25.53 42.96
CA PHE A 300 20.17 24.95 42.63
C PHE A 300 20.32 23.56 41.99
N ALA A 301 20.42 22.53 42.83
CA ALA A 301 20.61 21.12 42.43
C ALA A 301 19.52 20.55 41.48
N PHE A 302 18.33 21.16 41.43
CA PHE A 302 17.24 20.78 40.52
C PHE A 302 17.47 21.21 39.05
N TYR A 303 18.43 22.10 38.79
CA TYR A 303 18.71 22.65 37.45
C TYR A 303 19.91 21.97 36.77
N LYS A 304 20.18 20.70 37.10
CA LYS A 304 21.30 19.94 36.52
C LYS A 304 21.22 19.82 34.98
N LEU A 305 20.01 19.81 34.42
CA LEU A 305 19.76 19.90 32.96
C LEU A 305 20.27 21.22 32.34
N TRP A 306 20.12 22.33 33.06
CA TRP A 306 20.54 23.66 32.61
C TRP A 306 22.04 23.88 32.82
N ALA A 307 22.63 23.32 33.86
CA ALA A 307 24.08 23.39 34.10
C ALA A 307 24.88 22.72 32.97
N GLN A 308 24.38 21.62 32.38
CA GLN A 308 25.01 20.94 31.26
C GLN A 308 24.93 21.72 29.94
N THR A 309 23.91 22.57 29.77
CA THR A 309 23.72 23.40 28.56
C THR A 309 24.42 24.76 28.66
N LEU A 310 24.58 25.32 29.86
CA LEU A 310 25.24 26.61 30.10
C LEU A 310 26.77 26.51 30.10
N CYS A 311 27.32 25.39 30.54
CA CYS A 311 28.76 25.14 30.59
C CYS A 311 29.17 24.16 29.49
N GLY A 312 29.37 24.67 28.27
CA GLY A 312 30.30 24.00 27.33
C GLY A 312 31.69 23.85 27.97
N PRO A 313 32.58 22.98 27.45
CA PRO A 313 33.85 22.66 28.10
C PRO A 313 34.68 23.93 28.33
N MET A 314 34.63 24.43 29.56
CA MET A 314 35.25 25.67 29.96
C MET A 314 36.72 25.35 30.24
N ASN A 315 37.58 25.50 29.24
CA ASN A 315 39.03 25.52 29.41
C ASN A 315 39.40 26.78 30.21
N LEU A 316 39.32 26.69 31.54
CA LEU A 316 39.91 27.69 32.42
C LEU A 316 41.44 27.55 32.38
N PRO A 317 42.21 28.63 32.15
CA PRO A 317 43.65 28.60 32.28
C PRO A 317 43.98 28.33 33.76
N GLN A 318 44.75 27.26 34.00
CA GLN A 318 45.34 27.00 35.31
C GLN A 318 46.18 28.20 35.71
N THR A 319 45.76 28.92 36.74
CA THR A 319 46.61 29.90 37.41
C THR A 319 47.74 29.12 38.08
N HIS A 320 48.94 29.22 37.50
CA HIS A 320 50.20 28.85 38.15
C HIS A 320 50.27 29.58 39.49
N GLY A 321 50.39 28.80 40.57
CA GLY A 321 50.75 29.33 41.88
C GLY A 321 52.22 29.68 41.88
N ASP A 322 52.53 30.98 41.82
CA ASP A 322 53.83 31.50 42.22
C ASP A 322 53.82 31.67 43.74
N SER A 323 54.37 30.68 44.44
CA SER A 323 54.81 30.81 45.82
C SER A 323 56.28 31.21 45.84
N GLN A 324 56.55 32.42 46.32
CA GLN A 324 57.80 32.75 47.04
C GLN A 324 57.81 32.04 48.41
#